data_AF-A0A8S3GTN8-F1
#
_entry.id   AF-A0A8S3GTN8-F1
#
_cell.length_a   1.000
_cell.length_b   1.000
_cell.length_c   1.000
_cell.angle_alpha   90.00
_cell.angle_beta   90.00
_cell.angle_gamma   90.00
#
_symmetry.space_group_name_H-M   'P 1'
#
loop_
_entity.id
_entity.type
_entity.pdbx_description
1 polymer ?
#
loop_
_entity_poly.entity_id
_entity_poly.type
_entity_poly.pdbx_seq_one_letter_code
_entity_poly.pdbx_strand_id
1 'polypeptide(L)'
;MLDWTRKNVHDWLMENNLIQMSQLLVDCNGSSLVYLSDFIKNGETKQVLNLLQEESLRRTNEGLSLVELSYFQSLLDQQRSVMRSKVSRRSLRNTNRRKKLISSCCQII
;
A
#
# COMPACT_ATOMS: atom_id res chain seq x y z
N MET A 1 5.75 1.51 1.04
CA MET A 1 4.46 2.20 0.89
C MET A 1 4.26 3.24 1.95
N LEU A 2 4.49 3.01 3.25
CA LEU A 2 4.34 4.09 4.26
C LEU A 2 5.21 5.32 3.94
N ASP A 3 6.35 5.09 3.30
CA ASP A 3 7.32 6.06 2.80
C ASP A 3 6.97 6.65 1.42
N TRP A 4 5.88 6.23 0.78
CA TRP A 4 5.50 6.72 -0.53
C TRP A 4 4.88 8.11 -0.43
N THR A 5 5.43 9.03 -1.21
CA THR A 5 4.86 10.37 -1.42
C THR A 5 3.63 10.31 -2.33
N ARG A 6 2.90 11.43 -2.44
CA ARG A 6 1.80 11.59 -3.41
C ARG A 6 2.23 11.25 -4.84
N LYS A 7 3.42 11.70 -5.24
CA LYS A 7 3.98 11.39 -6.56
C LYS A 7 4.20 9.89 -6.74
N ASN A 8 4.78 9.21 -5.75
CA ASN A 8 4.98 7.75 -5.85
C ASN A 8 3.66 6.99 -5.99
N VAL A 9 2.61 7.45 -5.30
CA VAL A 9 1.27 6.86 -5.42
C VAL A 9 0.70 7.08 -6.82
N HIS A 10 0.74 8.31 -7.32
CA HIS A 10 0.26 8.64 -8.65
C HIS A 10 0.99 7.85 -9.74
N ASP A 11 2.32 7.84 -9.72
CA ASP A 11 3.15 7.13 -10.70
C ASP A 11 2.85 5.63 -10.67
N TRP A 12 2.71 5.03 -9.47
CA TRP A 12 2.35 3.63 -9.33
C TRP A 12 0.97 3.28 -9.91
N LEU A 13 -0.03 4.14 -9.74
CA LEU A 13 -1.36 3.94 -10.30
C LEU A 13 -1.33 4.04 -11.84
N MET A 14 -0.59 5.02 -12.37
CA MET A 14 -0.41 5.18 -13.82
C MET A 14 0.32 3.99 -14.46
N GLU A 15 1.39 3.48 -13.83
CA GLU A 15 2.13 2.30 -14.28
C GLU A 15 1.27 1.03 -14.33
N ASN A 16 0.20 0.97 -13.52
CA ASN A 16 -0.74 -0.14 -13.49
C ASN A 16 -2.01 0.11 -14.33
N ASN A 17 -2.04 1.14 -15.16
CA ASN A 17 -3.19 1.54 -15.99
C ASN A 17 -4.47 1.87 -15.17
N LEU A 18 -4.31 2.31 -13.93
CA LEU A 18 -5.41 2.76 -13.06
C LEU A 18 -5.57 4.28 -13.13
N ILE A 19 -5.94 4.78 -14.31
CA ILE A 19 -5.99 6.22 -14.62
C ILE A 19 -7.08 6.93 -13.78
N GLN A 20 -8.26 6.33 -13.64
CA GLN A 20 -9.33 6.95 -12.84
C GLN A 20 -8.95 6.99 -11.36
N MET A 21 -8.34 5.92 -10.84
CA MET A 21 -7.83 5.90 -9.48
C MET A 21 -6.72 6.93 -9.25
N SER A 22 -5.82 7.18 -10.22
CA SER A 22 -4.74 8.16 -10.06
C SER A 22 -5.28 9.59 -9.93
N GLN A 23 -6.39 9.89 -10.61
CA GLN A 23 -7.11 11.16 -10.50
C GLN A 23 -7.90 11.23 -9.19
N LEU A 24 -8.63 10.18 -8.83
CA LEU A 24 -9.43 10.12 -7.61
C LEU A 24 -8.56 10.27 -6.35
N LEU A 25 -7.37 9.66 -6.37
CA LEU A 25 -6.45 9.57 -5.23
C LEU A 25 -5.27 10.56 -5.34
N VAL A 26 -5.43 11.67 -6.08
CA VAL A 26 -4.37 12.65 -6.37
C VAL A 26 -3.66 13.20 -5.11
N ASP A 27 -4.37 13.33 -4.00
CA ASP A 27 -3.84 13.82 -2.73
C ASP A 27 -3.40 12.72 -1.76
N CYS A 28 -3.56 11.45 -2.14
CA CYS A 28 -3.20 10.34 -1.29
C CYS A 28 -1.69 10.07 -1.33
N ASN A 29 -1.10 9.95 -0.14
CA ASN A 29 0.23 9.37 0.01
C ASN A 29 0.10 7.89 0.37
N GLY A 30 1.21 7.19 0.54
CA GLY A 30 1.12 5.76 0.82
C GLY A 30 0.56 5.40 2.20
N SER A 31 0.62 6.30 3.19
CA SER A 31 -0.09 6.11 4.46
C SER A 31 -1.60 6.20 4.26
N SER A 32 -2.08 7.15 3.45
CA SER A 32 -3.49 7.25 3.05
C SER A 32 -3.97 5.94 2.40
N LEU A 33 -3.16 5.35 1.50
CA LEU A 33 -3.51 4.07 0.85
C LEU A 33 -3.54 2.88 1.81
N VAL A 34 -2.70 2.88 2.84
CA VAL A 34 -2.74 1.85 3.90
C VAL A 34 -4.08 1.93 4.66
N TYR A 35 -4.50 3.13 5.06
CA TYR A 35 -5.79 3.32 5.74
C TYR A 35 -6.97 3.03 4.82
N LEU A 36 -6.93 3.46 3.56
CA LEU A 36 -7.96 3.14 2.57
C LEU A 36 -8.11 1.62 2.40
N SER A 37 -7.00 0.89 2.31
CA SER A 37 -7.01 -0.58 2.27
C SER A 37 -7.68 -1.19 3.51
N ASP A 38 -7.44 -0.63 4.70
CA ASP A 38 -8.08 -1.09 5.93
C ASP A 38 -9.58 -0.77 5.96
N PHE A 39 -9.99 0.38 5.46
CA PHE A 39 -11.40 0.73 5.31
C PHE A 39 -12.13 -0.22 4.35
N ILE A 40 -11.52 -0.52 3.20
CA ILE A 40 -12.10 -1.45 2.22
C ILE A 40 -12.26 -2.86 2.82
N LYS A 41 -11.28 -3.31 3.62
CA LYS A 41 -11.27 -4.66 4.19
C LYS A 41 -12.15 -4.85 5.42
N ASN A 42 -12.14 -3.86 6.31
CA ASN A 42 -12.76 -3.98 7.63
C ASN A 42 -14.07 -3.19 7.74
N GLY A 43 -14.32 -2.27 6.81
CA GLY A 43 -15.55 -1.48 6.77
C GLY A 43 -16.70 -2.23 6.09
N GLU A 44 -17.87 -1.60 6.12
CA GLU A 44 -19.04 -2.00 5.33
C GLU A 44 -18.70 -1.88 3.84
N THR A 45 -18.33 -2.99 3.22
CA THR A 45 -17.76 -3.02 1.86
C THR A 45 -18.67 -2.32 0.86
N LYS A 46 -19.99 -2.54 0.93
CA LYS A 46 -20.96 -1.89 0.03
C LYS A 46 -20.95 -0.37 0.21
N GLN A 47 -20.89 0.11 1.45
CA GLN A 47 -20.86 1.55 1.73
C GLN A 47 -19.57 2.19 1.20
N VAL A 48 -18.42 1.56 1.43
CA VAL A 48 -17.12 2.07 0.94
C VAL A 48 -17.08 2.12 -0.58
N LEU A 49 -17.59 1.07 -1.25
CA LEU A 49 -17.67 1.03 -2.71
C LEU A 49 -18.59 2.13 -3.26
N ASN A 50 -19.76 2.33 -2.66
CA ASN A 50 -20.68 3.40 -3.07
C ASN A 50 -20.04 4.78 -2.93
N LEU A 51 -19.40 5.06 -1.78
CA LEU A 51 -18.72 6.34 -1.55
C LEU A 51 -17.57 6.58 -2.55
N LEU A 52 -16.82 5.54 -2.92
CA LEU A 52 -15.78 5.65 -3.94
C LEU A 52 -16.35 5.93 -5.32
N GLN A 53 -17.45 5.28 -5.69
CA GLN A 53 -18.12 5.50 -6.97
C GLN A 53 -18.72 6.92 -7.05
N GLU A 54 -19.36 7.38 -5.98
CA GLU A 54 -19.88 8.75 -5.87
C GLU A 54 -18.76 9.79 -5.96
N GLU A 55 -17.66 9.59 -5.25
CA GLU A 55 -16.50 10.50 -5.30
C GLU A 55 -15.83 10.52 -6.67
N SER A 56 -15.72 9.37 -7.33
CA SER A 56 -15.23 9.29 -8.70
C SER A 56 -16.12 10.09 -9.64
N LEU A 57 -17.43 9.83 -9.62
CA LEU A 57 -18.38 10.55 -10.47
C LEU A 57 -18.32 12.06 -10.21
N ARG A 58 -18.20 12.48 -8.94
CA ARG A 58 -18.11 13.90 -8.56
C ARG A 58 -16.83 14.57 -9.04
N ARG A 59 -15.68 13.88 -9.04
CA ARG A 59 -14.37 14.46 -9.33
C ARG A 59 -13.93 14.32 -10.79
N THR A 60 -14.20 13.16 -11.39
CA THR A 60 -13.72 12.81 -12.73
C THR A 60 -14.85 12.79 -13.76
N ASN A 61 -16.11 12.89 -13.32
CA ASN A 61 -17.29 12.68 -14.16
C ASN A 61 -17.36 11.27 -14.77
N GLU A 62 -16.61 10.32 -14.21
CA GLU A 62 -16.56 8.92 -14.62
C GLU A 62 -16.83 8.03 -13.41
N GLY A 63 -17.64 6.99 -13.60
CA GLY A 63 -17.92 6.00 -12.56
C GLY A 63 -16.84 4.92 -12.53
N LEU A 64 -16.41 4.53 -11.33
CA LEU A 64 -15.51 3.39 -11.17
C LEU A 64 -16.25 2.08 -11.43
N SER A 65 -15.69 1.29 -12.35
CA SER A 65 -16.16 -0.09 -12.57
C SER A 65 -15.76 -1.01 -11.42
N LEU A 66 -16.59 -2.01 -11.15
CA LEU A 66 -16.26 -3.04 -10.16
C LEU A 66 -14.97 -3.81 -10.52
N VAL A 67 -14.70 -3.97 -11.81
CA VAL A 67 -13.47 -4.62 -12.32
C VAL A 67 -12.24 -3.82 -11.92
N GLU A 68 -12.26 -2.51 -12.14
CA GLU A 68 -11.15 -1.62 -11.77
C GLU A 68 -10.93 -1.58 -10.26
N LEU A 69 -12.01 -1.50 -9.48
CA LEU A 69 -11.97 -1.57 -8.01
C LEU A 69 -11.36 -2.89 -7.51
N SER A 70 -11.76 -4.02 -8.10
CA SER A 70 -11.25 -5.34 -7.75
C SER A 70 -9.76 -5.46 -8.07
N TYR A 71 -9.35 -4.94 -9.22
CA TYR A 71 -7.95 -4.92 -9.63
C TYR A 71 -7.09 -4.05 -8.70
N PHE A 72 -7.58 -2.84 -8.37
CA PHE A 72 -6.94 -1.95 -7.41
C PHE A 72 -6.78 -2.61 -6.03
N GLN A 73 -7.81 -3.28 -5.52
CA GLN A 73 -7.74 -3.99 -4.24
C GLN A 73 -6.67 -5.10 -4.26
N SER A 74 -6.59 -5.87 -5.34
CA SER A 74 -5.55 -6.90 -5.52
C SER A 74 -4.14 -6.30 -5.46
N LEU A 75 -3.94 -5.15 -6.12
CA LEU A 75 -2.65 -4.45 -6.11
C LEU A 75 -2.25 -3.95 -4.71
N LEU A 76 -3.20 -3.42 -3.92
CA LEU A 76 -2.94 -3.03 -2.54
C LEU A 76 -2.51 -4.23 -1.67
N ASP A 77 -3.12 -5.40 -1.90
CA ASP A 77 -2.81 -6.63 -1.17
C ASP A 77 -1.43 -7.17 -1.49
N GLN A 78 -1.05 -7.13 -2.77
CA GLN A 78 0.30 -7.48 -3.21
C GLN A 78 1.36 -6.56 -2.57
N GLN A 79 1.13 -5.24 -2.57
CA GLN A 79 2.05 -4.29 -1.96
C GLN A 79 2.21 -4.51 -0.45
N ARG A 80 1.11 -4.81 0.26
CA ARG A 80 1.16 -5.17 1.68
C ARG A 80 1.98 -6.43 1.93
N SER A 81 1.81 -7.47 1.10
CA SER A 81 2.60 -8.71 1.19
C SER A 81 4.10 -8.46 1.01
N VAL A 82 4.47 -7.68 -0.01
CA VAL A 82 5.87 -7.28 -0.26
C VAL A 82 6.46 -6.59 0.96
N MET A 83 5.72 -5.68 1.61
CA MET A 83 6.21 -5.00 2.82
C MET A 83 6.40 -5.94 4.00
N ARG A 84 5.46 -6.84 4.26
CA ARG A 84 5.61 -7.86 5.32
C ARG A 84 6.87 -8.71 5.11
N SER A 85 7.16 -9.09 3.86
CA SER A 85 8.37 -9.84 3.51
C SER A 85 9.67 -9.05 3.72
N LYS A 86 9.66 -7.73 3.49
CA LYS A 86 10.83 -6.84 3.67
C LYS A 86 11.13 -6.59 5.16
N VAL A 87 10.09 -6.44 5.98
CA VAL A 87 10.24 -6.29 7.45
C VAL A 87 10.84 -7.56 8.05
N SER A 88 10.34 -8.74 7.65
CA SER A 88 10.88 -10.03 8.10
C SER A 88 12.38 -10.16 7.77
N ARG A 89 12.78 -9.82 6.54
CA ARG A 89 14.20 -9.85 6.11
C ARG A 89 15.10 -8.85 6.87
N ARG A 90 14.61 -7.66 7.21
CA ARG A 90 15.38 -6.69 8.02
C ARG A 90 15.59 -7.19 9.46
N SER A 91 14.59 -7.82 10.07
CA SER A 91 14.70 -8.41 11.41
C SER A 91 15.72 -9.56 11.46
N LEU A 92 15.69 -10.46 10.47
CA LEU A 92 16.68 -11.53 10.29
C LEU A 92 18.11 -11.00 10.11
N ARG A 93 18.29 -9.90 9.36
CA ARG A 93 19.63 -9.31 9.17
C ARG A 93 20.15 -8.65 10.46
N ASN A 94 19.28 -8.08 11.28
CA ASN A 94 19.66 -7.44 12.55
C ASN A 94 20.01 -8.47 13.65
N THR A 95 19.31 -9.60 13.69
CA THR A 95 19.65 -10.71 14.61
C THR A 95 20.99 -11.35 14.25
N ASN A 96 21.31 -11.51 12.97
CA ASN A 96 22.63 -11.99 12.53
C ASN A 96 23.77 -11.02 12.85
N ARG A 97 23.55 -9.69 12.79
CA ARG A 97 24.54 -8.70 13.24
C ARG A 97 24.79 -8.77 14.75
N ARG A 98 23.73 -8.92 15.57
CA ARG A 98 23.89 -9.09 17.03
C ARG A 98 24.63 -10.38 17.39
N LYS A 99 24.33 -11.50 16.73
CA LYS A 99 25.05 -12.77 16.94
C LYS A 99 26.54 -12.67 16.55
N LYS A 100 26.87 -11.94 15.48
CA LYS A 100 28.26 -11.71 15.07
C LYS A 100 29.03 -10.79 16.05
N LEU A 101 28.37 -9.77 16.61
CA LEU A 101 28.95 -8.92 17.66
C LEU A 101 29.22 -9.70 18.96
N ILE A 102 28.28 -10.55 19.39
CA ILE A 102 28.44 -11.38 20.59
C ILE A 102 29.57 -12.41 20.42
N SER A 103 29.69 -13.01 19.22
CA SER A 103 30.79 -13.92 18.89
C SER A 103 32.17 -13.24 18.88
N SER A 104 32.26 -11.96 18.53
CA SER A 104 33.54 -11.23 18.49
C SER A 104 34.02 -10.77 19.87
N CYS A 105 33.13 -10.71 20.87
CA CYS A 105 33.51 -10.35 22.24
C CYS A 105 33.96 -11.55 23.09
N CYS A 106 33.72 -12.80 22.65
CA CYS A 106 34.09 -14.01 23.40
C CYS A 106 35.50 -14.55 23.03
N GLN A 107 36.33 -13.79 22.32
CA GLN A 107 37.71 -14.16 21.95
C GLN A 107 38.78 -13.35 22.70
N ILE A 108 38.40 -12.63 23.77
CA ILE A 108 39.31 -11.88 24.64
C ILE A 108 39.07 -12.32 26.10
N ILE A 109 39.31 -13.60 26.41
CA ILE A 109 39.68 -14.13 27.73
C ILE A 109 40.60 -15.32 27.44
#